data_AF-A0A7X9S1P5-F1
#
_entry.id   AF-A0A7X9S1P5-F1
#
_cell.length_a   1.000
_cell.length_b   1.000
_cell.length_c   1.000
_cell.angle_alpha   90.00
_cell.angle_beta   90.00
_cell.angle_gamma   90.00
#
_symmetry.space_group_name_H-M   'P 1'
#
loop_
_entity.id
_entity.type
_entity.pdbx_description
1 polymer ?
#
loop_
_entity_poly.entity_id
_entity_poly.type
_entity_poly.pdbx_seq_one_letter_code
_entity_poly.pdbx_strand_id
1 'polypeptide(L)'
;MSTTIIALFIANATAHIISFQKLKKVEAPNSTGVLAFVFINALIVLLLWQSFVWAKWPALLFPVLGGFGLFLTTIIKEKGTWIDYVIFLLDIIIISLVLDYYFL
;
A
#
# COMPACT_ATOMS: atom_id res chain seq x y z
N MET A 1 5.64 16.39 6.82
CA MET A 1 6.04 15.00 6.50
C MET A 1 4.95 14.00 6.87
N SER A 2 4.43 13.99 8.11
CA SER A 2 3.28 13.11 8.48
C SER A 2 2.07 13.25 7.53
N THR A 3 1.66 14.47 7.19
CA THR A 3 0.58 14.73 6.21
C THR A 3 0.86 14.18 4.81
N THR A 4 2.11 14.22 4.36
CA THR A 4 2.53 13.65 3.07
C THR A 4 2.44 12.12 3.10
N ILE A 5 2.91 11.48 4.17
CA ILE A 5 2.82 10.04 4.37
C ILE A 5 1.34 9.61 4.38
N ILE A 6 0.48 10.33 5.11
CA ILE A 6 -0.97 10.09 5.12
C ILE A 6 -1.56 10.21 3.70
N ALA A 7 -1.23 11.26 2.95
CA ALA A 7 -1.72 11.45 1.59
C ALA A 7 -1.29 10.30 0.67
N LEU A 8 -0.06 9.78 0.83
CA LEU A 8 0.42 8.63 0.08
C LEU A 8 -0.32 7.34 0.44
N PHE A 9 -0.63 7.12 1.72
CA PHE A 9 -1.47 6.00 2.13
C PHE A 9 -2.89 6.09 1.55
N ILE A 10 -3.47 7.29 1.44
CA ILE A 10 -4.77 7.50 0.79
C ILE A 10 -4.67 7.20 -0.71
N ALA A 11 -3.61 7.67 -1.39
CA ALA A 11 -3.37 7.37 -2.80
C ALA A 11 -3.19 5.86 -3.03
N ASN A 12 -2.46 5.19 -2.14
CA ASN A 12 -2.23 3.75 -2.18
C ASN A 12 -3.53 2.96 -1.96
N ALA A 13 -4.34 3.33 -0.96
CA ALA A 13 -5.68 2.76 -0.76
C ALA A 13 -6.56 2.91 -2.01
N THR A 14 -6.51 4.08 -2.66
CA THR A 14 -7.27 4.36 -3.89
C THR A 14 -6.79 3.47 -5.04
N ALA A 15 -5.48 3.29 -5.21
CA ALA A 15 -4.91 2.40 -6.22
C ALA A 15 -5.31 0.94 -5.98
N HIS A 16 -5.33 0.48 -4.72
CA HIS A 16 -5.85 -0.84 -4.36
C HIS A 16 -7.36 -0.97 -4.61
N ILE A 17 -8.18 0.07 -4.43
CA ILE A 17 -9.61 0.05 -4.79
C ILE A 17 -9.77 -0.16 -6.31
N ILE A 18 -8.99 0.55 -7.12
CA ILE A 18 -9.01 0.41 -8.59
C ILE A 18 -8.60 -1.02 -8.99
N SER A 19 -7.52 -1.54 -8.39
CA SER A 19 -7.08 -2.93 -8.61
C SER A 19 -8.14 -3.94 -8.19
N PHE A 20 -8.77 -3.76 -7.02
CA PHE A 20 -9.85 -4.61 -6.51
C PHE A 20 -11.06 -4.64 -7.45
N GLN A 21 -11.52 -3.47 -7.92
CA GLN A 21 -12.65 -3.39 -8.85
C GLN A 21 -12.37 -4.16 -10.14
N LYS A 22 -11.14 -4.09 -10.65
CA LYS A 22 -10.72 -4.85 -11.83
C LYS A 22 -10.70 -6.36 -11.55
N LEU A 23 -10.10 -6.79 -10.45
CA LEU A 23 -10.02 -8.20 -10.07
C LEU A 23 -11.39 -8.81 -9.78
N LYS A 24 -12.30 -8.06 -9.18
CA LYS A 24 -13.68 -8.50 -8.92
C LYS A 24 -14.46 -8.74 -10.22
N LYS A 25 -14.25 -7.93 -11.26
CA LYS A 25 -14.90 -8.11 -12.56
C LYS A 25 -14.49 -9.41 -13.27
N VAL A 26 -13.29 -9.91 -12.99
CA VAL A 26 -12.76 -11.15 -13.57
C VAL A 26 -12.77 -12.32 -12.59
N GLU A 27 -13.50 -12.18 -11.47
CA GLU A 27 -13.63 -13.21 -10.41
C GLU A 27 -12.28 -13.78 -9.94
N ALA A 28 -11.25 -12.94 -9.89
CA ALA A 28 -9.92 -13.40 -9.54
C ALA A 28 -9.84 -13.76 -8.04
N PRO A 29 -9.20 -14.89 -7.69
CA PRO A 29 -9.16 -15.42 -6.31
C PRO A 29 -8.38 -14.51 -5.34
N ASN A 30 -7.56 -13.59 -5.85
CA ASN A 30 -6.76 -12.65 -5.06
C ASN A 30 -7.49 -11.35 -4.70
N SER A 31 -8.72 -11.14 -5.17
CA SER A 31 -9.49 -9.91 -4.93
C SER A 31 -9.68 -9.59 -3.45
N THR A 32 -9.94 -10.59 -2.60
CA THR A 32 -10.07 -10.42 -1.14
C THR A 32 -8.77 -9.92 -0.49
N GLY A 33 -7.61 -10.38 -0.98
CA GLY A 33 -6.31 -9.91 -0.50
C GLY A 33 -6.09 -8.43 -0.80
N VAL A 34 -6.41 -7.99 -2.02
CA VAL A 34 -6.30 -6.58 -2.41
C VAL A 34 -7.26 -5.70 -1.61
N LEU A 35 -8.46 -6.19 -1.32
CA LEU A 35 -9.41 -5.48 -0.46
C LEU A 35 -8.88 -5.30 0.97
N ALA A 36 -8.19 -6.30 1.52
CA ALA A 36 -7.57 -6.18 2.84
C ALA A 36 -6.54 -5.02 2.89
N PHE A 37 -5.75 -4.83 1.83
CA PHE A 37 -4.82 -3.69 1.75
C PHE A 37 -5.52 -2.33 1.76
N VAL A 38 -6.73 -2.20 1.20
CA VAL A 38 -7.52 -0.96 1.32
C VAL A 38 -7.83 -0.65 2.78
N PHE A 39 -8.32 -1.64 3.53
CA PHE A 39 -8.64 -1.48 4.95
C PHE A 39 -7.40 -1.19 5.81
N ILE A 40 -6.30 -1.88 5.53
CA ILE A 40 -5.02 -1.66 6.22
C ILE A 40 -4.53 -0.23 5.99
N ASN A 41 -4.52 0.26 4.75
CA ASN A 41 -4.10 1.62 4.44
C ASN A 41 -5.00 2.65 5.14
N ALA A 42 -6.33 2.44 5.16
CA ALA A 42 -7.27 3.32 5.87
C ALA A 42 -7.03 3.33 7.39
N LEU A 43 -6.74 2.17 7.99
CA LEU A 43 -6.41 2.07 9.41
C LEU A 43 -5.10 2.80 9.73
N ILE A 44 -4.07 2.63 8.90
CA ILE A 44 -2.78 3.33 9.07
C ILE A 44 -2.99 4.85 8.99
N VAL A 45 -3.76 5.34 8.02
CA VAL A 45 -4.12 6.76 7.91
C VAL A 45 -4.76 7.26 9.21
N LEU A 46 -5.73 6.53 9.76
CA LEU A 46 -6.42 6.91 10.98
C LEU A 46 -5.47 6.93 12.19
N LEU A 47 -4.59 5.94 12.31
CA LEU A 47 -3.62 5.87 13.40
C LEU A 47 -2.56 6.99 13.33
N LEU A 48 -2.07 7.28 12.12
CA LEU A 48 -1.11 8.38 11.89
C LEU A 48 -1.76 9.75 12.12
N TRP A 49 -3.02 9.92 11.73
CA TRP A 49 -3.79 11.14 11.98
C TRP A 49 -3.94 11.41 13.49
N GLN A 50 -4.22 10.37 14.26
CA GLN A 50 -4.29 10.44 15.73
C GLN A 50 -2.91 10.51 16.40
N SER A 51 -1.83 10.60 15.62
CA SER A 51 -0.44 10.69 16.12
C SER A 51 -0.02 9.54 17.05
N PHE A 52 -0.57 8.34 16.85
CA PHE A 52 -0.12 7.16 17.60
C PHE A 52 1.31 6.81 17.21
N VAL A 53 2.25 6.90 18.16
CA VAL A 53 3.67 6.59 17.94
C VAL A 53 3.87 5.17 17.38
N TRP A 54 3.01 4.23 17.79
CA TRP A 54 3.07 2.84 17.36
C TRP A 54 2.70 2.64 15.88
N ALA A 55 2.01 3.62 15.25
CA ALA A 55 1.57 3.56 13.86
C ALA A 55 2.72 3.50 12.84
N LYS A 56 3.93 3.90 13.23
CA LYS A 56 5.13 3.80 12.37
C LYS A 56 5.46 2.37 11.96
N TRP A 57 5.17 1.39 12.81
CA TRP A 57 5.44 -0.02 12.53
C TRP A 57 4.54 -0.58 11.43
N PRO A 58 3.20 -0.52 11.51
CA PRO A 58 2.35 -0.94 10.42
C PRO A 58 2.55 -0.07 9.17
N ALA A 59 2.84 1.24 9.33
CA ALA A 59 3.17 2.11 8.20
C ALA A 59 4.44 1.71 7.45
N LEU A 60 5.35 0.97 8.09
CA LEU A 60 6.53 0.40 7.42
C LEU A 60 6.25 -1.01 6.89
N LEU A 61 5.67 -1.88 7.73
CA LEU A 61 5.54 -3.31 7.42
C LEU A 61 4.59 -3.58 6.26
N PHE A 62 3.43 -2.93 6.21
CA PHE A 62 2.41 -3.26 5.22
C PHE A 62 2.80 -2.85 3.80
N PRO A 63 3.36 -1.65 3.57
CA PRO A 63 3.94 -1.31 2.26
C PRO A 63 5.08 -2.25 1.85
N VAL A 64 5.91 -2.72 2.78
CA VAL A 64 6.96 -3.73 2.46
C VAL A 64 6.34 -5.04 2.00
N LEU A 65 5.32 -5.54 2.70
CA LEU A 65 4.64 -6.79 2.34
C LEU A 65 3.85 -6.66 1.03
N GLY A 66 3.15 -5.55 0.84
CA GLY A 66 2.44 -5.22 -0.40
C GLY A 66 3.40 -5.13 -1.58
N GLY A 67 4.45 -4.32 -1.42
CA GLY A 67 5.49 -4.12 -2.43
C GLY A 67 6.22 -5.41 -2.78
N PHE A 68 6.54 -6.27 -1.80
CA PHE A 68 7.15 -7.58 -2.06
C PHE A 68 6.21 -8.52 -2.83
N GLY A 69 4.93 -8.56 -2.46
CA GLY A 69 3.92 -9.31 -3.20
C GLY A 69 3.82 -8.86 -4.66
N LEU A 70 3.81 -7.55 -4.89
CA LEU A 70 3.79 -6.96 -6.23
C LEU A 70 5.08 -7.18 -6.99
N PHE A 71 6.24 -7.12 -6.34
CA PHE A 71 7.52 -7.45 -6.97
C PHE A 71 7.52 -8.88 -7.53
N LEU A 72 7.07 -9.85 -6.73
CA LEU A 72 7.00 -11.25 -7.14
C LEU A 72 6.01 -11.48 -8.30
N THR A 73 4.86 -10.82 -8.29
CA THR A 73 3.80 -11.05 -9.29
C THR A 73 3.98 -10.21 -10.56
N THR A 74 4.45 -8.98 -10.40
CA THR A 74 4.51 -7.98 -11.47
C THR A 74 5.86 -8.00 -12.18
N ILE A 75 6.97 -8.02 -11.44
CA ILE A 75 8.31 -7.97 -12.02
C ILE A 75 8.79 -9.37 -12.38
N ILE A 76 8.77 -10.31 -11.43
CA ILE A 76 9.36 -11.64 -11.68
C ILE A 76 8.47 -12.49 -12.60
N LYS A 77 7.14 -12.45 -12.38
CA LYS A 77 6.19 -13.27 -13.15
C LYS A 77 5.61 -12.55 -14.37
N GLU A 78 5.89 -11.26 -14.55
CA GLU A 78 5.35 -10.42 -15.62
C GLU A 78 3.81 -10.45 -15.74
N LYS A 79 3.10 -10.72 -14.64
CA LYS A 79 1.62 -10.80 -14.60
C LYS A 79 0.95 -9.52 -14.10
N GLY A 80 1.73 -8.47 -13.88
CA GLY A 80 1.22 -7.21 -13.34
C GLY A 80 0.58 -6.32 -14.38
N THR A 81 -0.36 -5.51 -13.94
CA THR A 81 -1.05 -4.50 -14.71
C THR A 81 -0.48 -3.12 -14.39
N TRP A 82 -0.75 -2.11 -15.22
CA TRP A 82 -0.21 -0.76 -14.99
C TRP A 82 -0.46 -0.22 -13.57
N ILE A 83 -1.62 -0.55 -12.95
CA ILE A 83 -1.96 -0.11 -11.60
C ILE A 83 -1.10 -0.81 -10.55
N ASP A 84 -0.65 -2.05 -10.80
CA ASP A 84 0.23 -2.79 -9.89
C ASP A 84 1.62 -2.15 -9.82
N TYR A 85 2.12 -1.60 -10.94
CA TYR A 85 3.34 -0.79 -10.94
C TYR A 85 3.17 0.52 -10.18
N VAL A 86 2.00 1.16 -10.26
CA VAL A 86 1.71 2.39 -9.49
C VAL A 86 1.68 2.10 -7.99
N ILE A 87 1.02 1.01 -7.57
CA ILE A 87 1.00 0.59 -6.16
C ILE A 87 2.43 0.30 -5.69
N PHE A 88 3.21 -0.43 -6.48
CA PHE A 88 4.61 -0.74 -6.14
C PHE A 88 5.47 0.52 -5.96
N LEU A 89 5.30 1.52 -6.83
CA LEU A 89 6.00 2.80 -6.69
C LEU A 89 5.55 3.56 -5.42
N LEU A 90 4.25 3.57 -5.13
CA LEU A 90 3.71 4.19 -3.92
C LEU A 90 4.26 3.51 -2.66
N ASP A 91 4.33 2.18 -2.64
CA ASP A 91 4.91 1.42 -1.53
C ASP A 91 6.36 1.81 -1.28
N ILE A 92 7.20 1.89 -2.32
CA ILE A 92 8.60 2.31 -2.19
C ILE A 92 8.70 3.73 -1.61
N ILE A 93 7.94 4.68 -2.14
CA ILE A 93 7.96 6.07 -1.67
C ILE A 93 7.52 6.16 -0.21
N ILE A 94 6.46 5.44 0.16
CA ILE A 94 5.99 5.37 1.54
C ILE A 94 7.08 4.80 2.45
N ILE A 95 7.71 3.69 2.08
CA ILE A 95 8.79 3.07 2.87
C ILE A 95 9.92 4.06 3.07
N SER A 96 10.39 4.72 2.01
CA SER A 96 11.47 5.69 2.09
C SER A 96 11.12 6.84 3.03
N LEU A 97 9.92 7.42 2.91
CA LEU A 97 9.49 8.53 3.76
C LEU A 97 9.21 8.12 5.20
N VAL A 98 8.70 6.91 5.44
CA VAL A 98 8.47 6.39 6.80
C VAL A 98 9.80 6.13 7.49
N LEU A 99 10.79 5.56 6.80
CA LEU A 99 12.15 5.38 7.32
C LEU A 99 12.80 6.73 7.65
N ASP A 100 12.75 7.68 6.72
CA ASP A 100 13.32 9.02 6.89
C ASP A 100 12.67 9.80 8.03
N TYR A 101 11.34 9.80 8.13
CA TYR A 101 10.63 10.63 9.11
C TYR A 101 10.58 10.03 10.52
N TYR A 102 10.59 8.70 10.68
CA TYR A 102 10.36 8.04 11.97
C TYR A 102 11.57 7.30 12.56
N PHE A 103 12.63 7.07 11.78
CA PHE A 103 13.76 6.23 12.20
C PHE A 103 15.15 6.86 11.99
N LEU A 104 15.34 7.63 10.92
CA LEU A 104 16.58 8.37 10.64
C LEU A 104 16.52 9.77 11.26
#